data_AF-A0A3C1CB05-F1
#
_entry.id   AF-A0A3C1CB05-F1
#
_cell.length_a   1.000
_cell.length_b   1.000
_cell.length_c   1.000
_cell.angle_alpha   90.00
_cell.angle_beta   90.00
_cell.angle_gamma   90.00
#
_symmetry.space_group_name_H-M   'P 1'
#
loop_
_entity.id
_entity.type
_entity.pdbx_description
1 polymer ?
#
loop_
_entity_poly.entity_id
_entity_poly.type
_entity_poly.pdbx_seq_one_letter_code
_entity_poly.pdbx_strand_id
1 'polypeptide(L)'
;MNEKASIQNELKEIAPGLKSGITTPYQVPTNYFENLSANVLQQIHRQSVKNPASLFNLKKNSWLTVAAAASVCGILFASLYFFTARQQNESAADTTKWVKKEITNFSEESLSEFVQSHAPIQTTTPSVAAVDNKEIAQLVKDIPTEELSTFLNEIPTNTP
;
A
#
# COMPACT_ATOMS: atom_id res chain seq x y z
N MET A 1 -89.85 -14.67 33.78
CA MET A 1 -89.44 -15.09 32.42
C MET A 1 -88.18 -15.92 32.53
N ASN A 2 -87.99 -16.90 31.65
CA ASN A 2 -86.89 -17.86 31.73
C ASN A 2 -85.62 -17.25 31.09
N GLU A 3 -84.71 -16.69 31.89
CA GLU A 3 -83.52 -15.93 31.42
C GLU A 3 -82.68 -16.71 30.40
N LYS A 4 -82.52 -18.01 30.62
CA LYS A 4 -81.81 -18.90 29.70
C LYS A 4 -82.41 -18.87 28.28
N ALA A 5 -83.73 -18.78 28.16
CA ALA A 5 -84.40 -18.72 26.87
C ALA A 5 -84.17 -17.37 26.17
N SER A 6 -84.09 -16.27 26.93
CA SER A 6 -83.79 -14.93 26.40
C SER A 6 -82.38 -14.88 25.82
N ILE A 7 -81.39 -15.33 26.58
CA ILE A 7 -79.97 -15.34 26.18
C ILE A 7 -79.76 -16.17 24.91
N GLN A 8 -80.45 -17.31 24.79
CA GLN A 8 -80.36 -18.16 23.60
C GLN A 8 -80.96 -17.51 22.36
N ASN A 9 -82.03 -16.72 22.50
CA ASN A 9 -82.61 -15.98 21.39
C ASN A 9 -81.71 -14.83 20.92
N GLU A 10 -81.19 -14.02 21.84
CA GLU A 10 -80.25 -12.94 21.53
C GLU A 10 -78.98 -13.48 20.86
N LEU A 11 -78.44 -14.59 21.35
CA LEU A 11 -77.26 -15.22 20.76
C LEU A 11 -77.52 -15.72 19.33
N LYS A 12 -78.72 -16.25 19.08
CA LYS A 12 -79.12 -16.74 17.75
C LYS A 12 -79.30 -15.60 16.74
N GLU A 13 -79.68 -14.41 17.22
CA GLU A 13 -79.78 -13.19 16.43
C GLU A 13 -78.39 -12.64 16.08
N ILE A 14 -77.48 -12.58 17.04
CA ILE A 14 -76.13 -12.02 16.85
C ILE A 14 -75.22 -12.97 16.06
N ALA A 15 -75.33 -14.28 16.28
CA ALA A 15 -74.43 -15.26 15.70
C ALA A 15 -75.19 -16.52 15.22
N PRO A 16 -76.00 -16.43 14.14
CA PRO A 16 -76.83 -17.53 13.65
C PRO A 16 -76.03 -18.76 13.19
N GLY A 17 -74.75 -18.59 12.86
CA GLY A 17 -73.84 -19.69 12.48
C GLY A 17 -73.12 -20.36 13.64
N LEU A 18 -73.25 -19.84 14.87
CA LEU A 18 -72.58 -20.41 16.03
C LEU A 18 -73.37 -21.63 16.53
N LYS A 19 -72.87 -22.83 16.21
CA LYS A 19 -73.45 -24.08 16.74
C LYS A 19 -73.39 -24.03 18.27
N SER A 20 -74.55 -24.12 18.93
CA SER A 20 -74.61 -24.32 20.38
C SER A 20 -73.86 -25.61 20.73
N GLY A 21 -72.71 -25.47 21.42
CA GLY A 21 -71.76 -26.56 21.63
C GLY A 21 -70.72 -26.61 20.52
N ILE A 22 -69.72 -25.73 20.62
CA ILE A 22 -68.52 -25.80 19.80
C ILE A 22 -67.77 -27.08 20.19
N THR A 23 -67.87 -28.11 19.35
CA THR A 23 -66.99 -29.27 19.42
C THR A 23 -65.68 -28.89 18.74
N THR A 24 -64.71 -28.42 19.53
CA THR A 24 -63.39 -28.07 19.00
C THR A 24 -62.67 -29.37 18.62
N PRO A 25 -62.28 -29.58 17.34
CA PRO A 25 -61.54 -30.78 16.94
C PRO A 25 -60.14 -30.86 17.59
N TYR A 26 -59.64 -29.73 18.09
CA TYR A 26 -58.37 -29.63 18.79
C TYR A 26 -58.61 -29.17 20.22
N GLN A 27 -58.07 -29.93 21.18
CA GLN A 27 -58.08 -29.59 22.60
C GLN A 27 -56.63 -29.37 23.05
N VAL A 28 -56.39 -28.37 23.87
CA VAL A 28 -55.09 -28.21 24.53
C VAL A 28 -54.96 -29.20 25.69
N PRO A 29 -53.75 -29.70 25.99
CA PRO A 29 -53.51 -30.49 27.18
C PRO A 29 -53.82 -29.71 28.47
N THR A 30 -54.16 -30.44 29.52
CA THR A 30 -54.32 -29.87 30.86
C THR A 30 -53.05 -29.13 31.28
N ASN A 31 -53.20 -27.97 31.93
CA ASN A 31 -52.09 -27.11 32.38
C ASN A 31 -51.17 -26.57 31.27
N TYR A 32 -51.62 -26.55 30.00
CA TYR A 32 -50.85 -25.95 28.90
C TYR A 32 -50.52 -24.48 29.19
N PHE A 33 -51.53 -23.66 29.50
CA PHE A 33 -51.36 -22.23 29.74
C PHE A 33 -50.66 -21.92 31.07
N GLU A 34 -50.90 -22.73 32.11
CA GLU A 34 -50.22 -22.60 33.41
C GLU A 34 -48.69 -22.75 33.27
N ASN A 35 -48.24 -23.69 32.44
CA ASN A 35 -46.82 -23.95 32.23
C ASN A 35 -46.21 -23.12 31.08
N LEU A 36 -47.04 -22.47 30.24
CA LEU A 36 -46.60 -21.77 29.04
C LEU A 36 -45.55 -20.71 29.37
N SER A 37 -45.85 -19.83 30.33
CA SER A 37 -44.97 -18.74 30.73
C SER A 37 -43.61 -19.24 31.23
N ALA A 38 -43.63 -20.28 32.07
CA ALA A 38 -42.42 -20.90 32.61
C ALA A 38 -41.57 -21.55 31.50
N ASN A 39 -42.21 -22.28 30.58
CA ASN A 39 -41.55 -22.93 29.44
C ASN A 39 -40.91 -21.91 28.49
N VAL A 40 -41.61 -20.80 28.19
CA VAL A 40 -41.08 -19.73 27.34
C VAL A 40 -39.85 -19.08 27.97
N LEU A 41 -39.91 -18.73 29.26
CA LEU A 41 -38.75 -18.16 29.98
C LEU A 41 -37.56 -19.14 30.01
N GLN A 42 -37.82 -20.41 30.29
CA GLN A 42 -36.77 -21.43 30.27
C GLN A 42 -36.14 -21.56 28.89
N GLN A 43 -36.93 -21.48 27.82
CA GLN A 43 -36.42 -21.54 26.45
C GLN A 43 -35.55 -20.33 26.10
N ILE A 44 -35.96 -19.12 26.50
CA ILE A 44 -35.17 -17.89 26.32
C ILE A 44 -33.82 -18.02 27.05
N HIS A 45 -33.83 -18.46 28.31
CA HIS A 45 -32.59 -18.66 29.07
C HIS A 45 -31.66 -19.69 28.41
N ARG A 46 -32.20 -20.81 27.92
CA ARG A 46 -31.42 -21.83 27.20
C ARG A 46 -30.81 -21.27 25.91
N GLN A 47 -31.53 -20.42 25.18
CA GLN A 47 -31.03 -19.77 23.97
C GLN A 47 -29.94 -18.72 24.27
N SER A 48 -30.10 -17.94 25.35
CA SER A 48 -29.10 -16.97 25.81
C SER A 48 -27.78 -17.63 26.21
N VAL A 49 -27.82 -18.81 26.85
CA VAL A 49 -26.62 -19.57 27.20
C VAL A 49 -25.95 -20.21 25.97
N LYS A 50 -26.75 -20.62 24.96
CA LYS A 50 -26.23 -21.25 23.73
C LYS A 50 -25.56 -20.27 22.78
N ASN A 51 -26.03 -19.02 22.76
CA ASN A 51 -25.43 -17.92 22.03
C ASN A 51 -24.98 -16.85 23.04
N PRO A 52 -23.90 -17.07 23.81
CA PRO A 52 -23.30 -15.96 24.52
C PRO A 52 -22.93 -14.94 23.44
N ALA A 53 -23.57 -13.77 23.48
CA ALA A 53 -23.34 -12.72 22.50
C ALA A 53 -21.82 -12.57 22.35
N SER A 54 -21.31 -12.81 21.14
CA SER A 54 -19.88 -12.69 20.86
C SER A 54 -19.52 -11.23 21.01
N LEU A 55 -19.13 -10.82 22.22
CA LEU A 55 -18.55 -9.52 22.49
C LEU A 55 -17.14 -9.58 21.94
N PHE A 56 -17.00 -9.29 20.65
CA PHE A 56 -15.70 -9.10 20.05
C PHE A 56 -15.03 -7.91 20.74
N ASN A 57 -13.91 -8.15 21.41
CA ASN A 57 -13.08 -7.06 21.94
C ASN A 57 -12.52 -6.26 20.75
N LEU A 58 -13.04 -5.05 20.54
CA LEU A 58 -12.69 -4.18 19.40
C LEU A 58 -11.23 -3.68 19.40
N LYS A 59 -10.41 -4.02 20.40
CA LYS A 59 -9.03 -3.53 20.46
C LYS A 59 -8.07 -4.48 19.75
N LYS A 60 -8.04 -4.41 18.42
CA LYS A 60 -6.99 -5.01 17.59
C LYS A 60 -5.72 -4.16 17.67
N ASN A 61 -4.79 -4.52 18.55
CA ASN A 61 -3.47 -3.89 18.61
C ASN A 61 -2.63 -4.37 17.42
N SER A 62 -2.66 -3.64 16.30
CA SER A 62 -1.95 -3.98 15.06
C SER A 62 -0.43 -3.72 15.10
N TRP A 63 0.21 -3.66 16.28
CA TRP A 63 1.66 -3.42 16.36
C TRP A 63 2.51 -4.58 15.81
N LEU A 64 1.94 -5.78 15.67
CA LEU A 64 2.65 -6.93 15.11
C LEU A 64 2.87 -6.83 13.59
N THR A 65 2.03 -6.11 12.85
CA THR A 65 2.23 -5.90 11.41
C THR A 65 3.22 -4.77 11.11
N VAL A 66 3.48 -3.89 12.09
CA VAL A 66 4.44 -2.80 11.96
C VAL A 66 5.88 -3.30 12.06
N ALA A 67 6.13 -4.40 12.78
CA ALA A 67 7.46 -4.99 12.93
C ALA A 67 8.03 -5.57 11.61
N ALA A 68 7.19 -6.22 10.80
CA ALA A 68 7.60 -6.73 9.49
C ALA A 68 7.94 -5.59 8.51
N ALA A 69 7.13 -4.53 8.48
CA ALA A 69 7.40 -3.35 7.66
C ALA A 69 8.66 -2.60 8.12
N ALA A 70 8.87 -2.43 9.43
CA ALA A 70 10.07 -1.81 9.98
C ALA A 70 11.34 -2.62 9.67
N SER A 71 11.23 -3.96 9.61
CA SER A 71 12.35 -4.82 9.22
C SER A 71 12.73 -4.60 7.75
N VAL A 72 11.75 -4.47 6.85
CA VAL A 72 12.00 -4.15 5.44
C VAL A 72 12.58 -2.74 5.28
N CYS A 73 12.02 -1.74 5.96
CA CYS A 73 12.57 -0.38 5.94
C CYS A 73 13.99 -0.33 6.52
N GLY A 74 14.27 -1.05 7.60
CA GLY A 74 15.60 -1.12 8.23
C GLY A 74 16.63 -1.80 7.33
N ILE A 75 16.27 -2.89 6.66
CA ILE A 75 17.16 -3.58 5.69
C ILE A 75 17.43 -2.67 4.49
N LEU A 76 16.42 -1.98 3.95
CA LEU A 76 16.61 -1.04 2.85
C LEU A 76 17.47 0.17 3.26
N PHE A 77 17.24 0.71 4.45
CA PHE A 77 18.00 1.85 4.97
C PHE A 77 19.45 1.47 5.30
N ALA A 78 19.67 0.30 5.91
CA ALA A 78 21.01 -0.23 6.18
C ALA A 78 21.74 -0.61 4.88
N SER A 79 21.04 -1.14 3.88
CA SER A 79 21.61 -1.44 2.56
C SER A 79 22.01 -0.17 1.81
N LEU A 80 21.16 0.88 1.84
CA LEU A 80 21.51 2.18 1.26
C LEU A 80 22.66 2.84 2.01
N TYR A 81 22.63 2.83 3.35
CA TYR A 81 23.70 3.39 4.18
C TYR A 81 25.02 2.65 3.97
N PHE A 82 25.01 1.31 3.92
CA PHE A 82 26.21 0.52 3.66
C PHE A 82 26.70 0.67 2.23
N PHE A 83 25.81 0.87 1.25
CA PHE A 83 26.17 1.16 -0.13
C PHE A 83 26.80 2.54 -0.29
N THR A 84 26.26 3.59 0.34
CA THR A 84 26.85 4.94 0.30
C THR A 84 28.11 5.04 1.18
N ALA A 85 28.18 4.31 2.28
CA ALA A 85 29.41 4.18 3.09
C ALA A 85 30.50 3.38 2.37
N ARG A 86 30.14 2.35 1.57
CA ARG A 86 31.08 1.68 0.66
C ARG A 86 31.49 2.57 -0.52
N GLN A 87 30.58 3.38 -1.04
CA GLN A 87 30.91 4.40 -2.05
C GLN A 87 31.89 5.42 -1.49
N GLN A 88 31.79 5.87 -0.23
CA GLN A 88 32.80 6.78 0.34
C GLN A 88 34.20 6.15 0.47
N ASN A 89 34.30 4.83 0.59
CA ASN A 89 35.58 4.13 0.63
C ASN A 89 36.15 3.80 -0.77
N GLU A 90 35.35 3.96 -1.83
CA GLU A 90 35.72 3.70 -3.25
C GLU A 90 35.37 4.87 -4.19
N SER A 91 35.09 6.07 -3.65
CA SER A 91 34.73 7.29 -4.41
C SER A 91 35.44 8.52 -3.85
N ALA A 92 36.55 8.31 -3.14
CA ALA A 92 37.62 9.28 -2.93
C ALA A 92 39.01 8.66 -3.17
N ALA A 93 39.06 7.49 -3.80
CA ALA A 93 40.28 6.90 -4.32
C ALA A 93 40.04 6.54 -5.80
N ASP A 94 40.97 6.97 -6.64
CA ASP A 94 41.32 6.24 -7.85
C ASP A 94 40.73 6.63 -9.22
N THR A 95 40.28 7.86 -9.43
CA THR A 95 40.50 8.46 -10.77
C THR A 95 41.91 9.04 -10.88
N THR A 96 42.52 9.39 -9.75
CA THR A 96 43.87 9.95 -9.69
C THR A 96 44.96 8.92 -9.41
N LYS A 97 44.71 7.70 -8.89
CA LYS A 97 45.83 6.74 -8.74
C LYS A 97 46.19 6.08 -10.08
N TRP A 98 45.24 5.79 -10.97
CA TRP A 98 45.60 5.32 -12.33
C TRP A 98 46.41 6.39 -13.09
N VAL A 99 45.97 7.65 -13.06
CA VAL A 99 46.70 8.77 -13.66
C VAL A 99 48.07 8.95 -13.00
N LYS A 100 48.16 8.89 -11.66
CA LYS A 100 49.44 9.00 -10.95
C LYS A 100 50.38 7.85 -11.29
N LYS A 101 49.87 6.63 -11.38
CA LYS A 101 50.64 5.43 -11.72
C LYS A 101 51.18 5.51 -13.16
N GLU A 102 50.37 6.01 -14.08
CA GLU A 102 50.75 6.15 -15.48
C GLU A 102 51.74 7.31 -15.69
N ILE A 103 51.52 8.46 -15.05
CA ILE A 103 52.45 9.59 -15.10
C ILE A 103 53.80 9.23 -14.48
N THR A 104 53.83 8.41 -13.41
CA THR A 104 55.11 7.96 -12.83
C THR A 104 55.78 6.85 -13.64
N ASN A 105 55.02 6.05 -14.40
CA ASN A 105 55.58 5.05 -15.30
C ASN A 105 56.11 5.67 -16.60
N PHE A 106 55.58 6.82 -17.02
CA PHE A 106 56.21 7.68 -18.02
C PHE A 106 57.43 8.37 -17.38
N SER A 107 58.52 7.61 -17.36
CA SER A 107 59.84 8.04 -16.93
C SER A 107 60.26 9.34 -17.61
N GLU A 108 60.89 10.24 -16.84
CA GLU A 108 61.34 11.60 -17.17
C GLU A 108 62.24 11.71 -18.42
N GLU A 109 62.71 10.58 -18.94
CA GLU A 109 63.56 10.45 -20.12
C GLU A 109 62.86 10.98 -21.40
N SER A 110 61.61 10.58 -21.64
CA SER A 110 60.85 11.01 -22.84
C SER A 110 60.38 12.47 -22.77
N LEU A 111 60.21 13.01 -21.56
CA LEU A 111 59.77 14.38 -21.33
C LEU A 111 60.91 15.38 -21.65
N SER A 112 62.16 14.98 -21.36
CA SER A 112 63.34 15.78 -21.71
C SER A 112 63.55 15.88 -23.24
N GLU A 113 63.32 14.79 -23.97
CA GLU A 113 63.42 14.73 -25.44
C GLU A 113 62.31 15.55 -26.13
N PHE A 114 61.10 15.56 -25.56
CA PHE A 114 59.99 16.35 -26.09
C PHE A 114 60.20 17.87 -25.87
N VAL A 115 60.63 18.28 -24.67
CA VAL A 115 60.96 19.69 -24.39
C VAL A 115 62.15 20.17 -25.21
N GLN A 116 63.13 19.29 -25.47
CA GLN A 116 64.29 19.64 -26.30
C GLN A 116 63.94 19.70 -27.81
N SER A 117 62.97 18.90 -28.28
CA SER A 117 62.60 18.84 -29.70
C SER A 117 61.59 19.91 -30.13
N HIS A 118 60.86 20.54 -29.21
CA HIS A 118 59.84 21.54 -29.53
C HIS A 118 60.14 22.87 -28.80
N ALA A 119 60.83 23.78 -29.49
CA ALA A 119 61.11 25.15 -29.04
C ALA A 119 59.84 25.91 -28.59
N PRO A 120 59.94 26.89 -27.67
CA PRO A 120 58.77 27.46 -27.00
C PRO A 120 57.93 28.31 -27.96
N ILE A 121 56.73 27.84 -28.31
CA ILE A 121 55.73 28.64 -29.02
C ILE A 121 54.78 29.27 -27.99
N GLN A 122 54.63 30.59 -28.11
CA GLN A 122 53.97 31.50 -27.19
C GLN A 122 52.50 31.14 -26.91
N THR A 123 52.14 31.25 -25.63
CA THR A 123 50.78 31.25 -25.08
C THR A 123 49.87 32.29 -25.71
N THR A 124 48.74 31.88 -26.27
CA THR A 124 47.53 32.72 -26.37
C THR A 124 46.29 31.93 -25.95
N THR A 125 45.90 32.13 -24.70
CA THR A 125 44.64 31.69 -24.10
C THR A 125 43.51 32.62 -24.55
N PRO A 126 42.40 32.14 -25.15
CA PRO A 126 41.11 32.82 -25.02
C PRO A 126 40.32 32.18 -23.87
N SER A 127 40.12 33.02 -22.85
CA SER A 127 39.31 32.81 -21.67
C SER A 127 37.85 32.46 -22.01
N VAL A 128 37.39 31.28 -21.61
CA VAL A 128 35.97 30.85 -21.62
C VAL A 128 35.19 31.36 -20.39
N ALA A 129 35.79 32.25 -19.59
CA ALA A 129 35.14 32.82 -18.41
C ALA A 129 34.15 33.92 -18.81
N ALA A 130 32.96 33.53 -19.31
CA ALA A 130 31.66 34.23 -19.18
C ALA A 130 30.60 33.73 -20.20
N VAL A 131 30.57 32.44 -20.54
CA VAL A 131 29.38 31.91 -21.24
C VAL A 131 28.39 31.47 -20.17
N ASP A 132 27.30 32.24 -20.01
CA ASP A 132 26.22 31.92 -19.07
C ASP A 132 25.58 30.59 -19.51
N ASN A 133 25.67 29.59 -18.65
CA ASN A 133 25.08 28.27 -18.84
C ASN A 133 23.57 28.34 -19.10
N LYS A 134 22.92 29.46 -18.76
CA LYS A 134 21.53 29.75 -19.10
C LYS A 134 21.30 30.03 -20.59
N GLU A 135 22.22 30.72 -21.26
CA GLU A 135 22.13 30.96 -22.72
C GLU A 135 22.34 29.66 -23.50
N ILE A 136 23.28 28.83 -23.07
CA ILE A 136 23.51 27.50 -23.63
C ILE A 136 22.25 26.64 -23.47
N ALA A 137 21.60 26.66 -22.29
CA ALA A 137 20.36 25.93 -22.06
C ALA A 137 19.19 26.46 -22.89
N GLN A 138 19.17 27.76 -23.22
CA GLN A 138 18.14 28.37 -24.06
C GLN A 138 18.33 28.00 -25.54
N LEU A 139 19.57 28.02 -26.04
CA LEU A 139 19.91 27.57 -27.40
C LEU A 139 19.57 26.09 -27.62
N VAL A 140 19.79 25.26 -26.60
CA VAL A 140 19.46 23.83 -26.67
C VAL A 140 17.96 23.57 -26.57
N LYS A 141 17.19 24.48 -25.95
CA LYS A 141 15.74 24.37 -25.83
C LYS A 141 15.00 24.56 -27.16
N ASP A 142 15.56 25.36 -28.07
CA ASP A 142 14.96 25.61 -29.37
C ASP A 142 15.23 24.50 -30.40
N ILE A 143 16.01 23.47 -30.01
CA ILE A 143 16.22 22.28 -30.82
C ILE A 143 15.03 21.34 -30.59
N PRO A 144 14.21 21.03 -31.63
CA PRO A 144 13.09 20.11 -31.49
C PRO A 144 13.60 18.72 -31.11
N THR A 145 12.97 18.08 -30.12
CA THR A 145 13.38 16.75 -29.63
C THR A 145 13.20 15.64 -30.66
N GLU A 146 12.35 15.86 -31.67
CA GLU A 146 12.15 14.96 -32.81
C GLU A 146 13.42 14.84 -33.68
N GLU A 147 14.13 15.95 -33.92
CA GLU A 147 15.41 15.97 -34.65
C GLU A 147 16.50 15.21 -33.85
N LEU A 148 16.54 15.41 -32.53
CA LEU A 148 17.49 14.70 -31.66
C LEU A 148 17.23 13.20 -31.64
N SER A 149 15.96 12.78 -31.69
CA SER A 149 15.60 11.36 -31.74
C SER A 149 15.99 10.74 -33.09
N THR A 150 15.83 11.47 -34.18
CA THR A 150 16.24 11.04 -35.53
C THR A 150 17.77 10.88 -35.57
N PHE A 151 18.50 11.86 -35.05
CA PHE A 151 19.97 11.81 -34.97
C PHE A 151 20.45 10.65 -34.09
N LEU A 152 19.80 10.39 -32.95
CA LEU A 152 20.13 9.26 -32.08
C LEU A 152 19.86 7.89 -32.73
N ASN A 153 18.86 7.82 -33.61
CA ASN A 153 18.52 6.60 -34.32
C ASN A 153 19.38 6.39 -35.58
N GLU A 154 19.98 7.46 -36.11
CA GLU A 154 20.85 7.44 -37.29
C GLU A 154 22.32 7.22 -36.96
N ILE A 155 22.73 7.33 -35.68
CA ILE A 155 24.07 6.89 -35.26
C ILE A 155 24.15 5.39 -35.57
N PRO A 156 25.05 4.94 -36.47
CA PRO A 156 25.17 3.52 -36.76
C PRO A 156 25.56 2.83 -35.45
N THR A 157 24.67 1.99 -34.94
CA THR A 157 25.00 1.03 -33.89
C THR A 157 25.94 0.01 -34.51
N ASN A 158 27.23 0.37 -34.58
CA ASN A 158 28.30 -0.53 -35.00
C ASN A 158 28.42 -1.62 -33.93
N THR A 159 27.58 -2.63 -34.08
CA THR A 159 27.49 -3.81 -33.23
C THR A 159 27.97 -4.97 -34.12
N PRO A 160 28.89 -5.80 -33.61
CA PRO A 160 30.09 -6.26 -34.31
C PRO A 160 29.88 -7.14 -35.54
#